data_AF-A4X392-F1
#
_entry.id   AF-A4X392-F1
#
_cell.length_a   1.000
_cell.length_b   1.000
_cell.length_c   1.000
_cell.angle_alpha   90.00
_cell.angle_beta   90.00
_cell.angle_gamma   90.00
#
_symmetry.space_group_name_H-M   'P 1'
#
loop_
_entity.id
_entity.type
_entity.pdbx_description
1 polymer ?
#
loop_
_entity_poly.entity_id
_entity_poly.type
_entity_poly.pdbx_seq_one_letter_code
_entity_poly.pdbx_strand_id
1 'polypeptide(L)'
;MTLKWMAVVVGTVSLTLCVTGNAVTLAVNGGQLPLLVNLVTLTATGTAVVLAVLAELNDRLNDRISALTEFLVARLNEIESSTGDRNSGFVEGYLLSHGREGTVVPIGRRGREAAER
;
A
#
# COMPACT_ATOMS: atom_id res chain seq x y z
N MET A 1 -14.68 -1.63 0.31
CA MET A 1 -15.83 -2.59 0.31
C MET A 1 -17.24 -1.98 0.31
N THR A 2 -17.74 -1.32 1.38
CA THR A 2 -19.15 -0.85 1.45
C THR A 2 -19.53 0.14 0.35
N LEU A 3 -18.64 1.10 0.03
CA LEU A 3 -18.85 2.10 -1.02
C LEU A 3 -19.02 1.47 -2.41
N LYS A 4 -18.17 0.49 -2.75
CA LYS A 4 -18.23 -0.24 -4.03
C LYS A 4 -19.56 -0.96 -4.20
N TRP A 5 -19.98 -1.69 -3.16
CA TRP A 5 -21.25 -2.44 -3.19
C TRP A 5 -22.46 -1.50 -3.24
N MET A 6 -22.45 -0.41 -2.50
CA MET A 6 -23.50 0.62 -2.58
C MET A 6 -23.59 1.21 -3.99
N ALA A 7 -22.46 1.50 -4.63
CA ALA A 7 -22.43 2.01 -5.99
C ALA A 7 -22.99 0.98 -7.00
N VAL A 8 -22.59 -0.28 -6.90
CA VAL A 8 -23.17 -1.35 -7.74
C VAL A 8 -24.68 -1.49 -7.52
N VAL A 9 -25.15 -1.46 -6.28
CA VAL A 9 -26.58 -1.55 -5.95
C VAL A 9 -27.35 -0.34 -6.52
N VAL A 10 -26.85 0.88 -6.34
CA VAL A 10 -27.49 2.08 -6.88
C VAL A 10 -27.56 2.03 -8.40
N GLY A 11 -26.47 1.64 -9.07
CA GLY A 11 -26.43 1.53 -10.52
C GLY A 11 -27.40 0.47 -11.05
N THR A 12 -27.40 -0.72 -10.45
CA THR A 12 -28.29 -1.82 -10.86
C THR A 12 -29.76 -1.46 -10.64
N VAL A 13 -30.12 -0.96 -9.46
CA VAL A 13 -31.50 -0.54 -9.16
C VAL A 13 -31.94 0.58 -10.10
N SER A 14 -31.13 1.60 -10.33
CA SER A 14 -31.47 2.73 -11.20
C SER A 14 -31.70 2.29 -12.65
N LEU A 15 -30.86 1.39 -13.16
CA LEU A 15 -31.01 0.84 -14.51
C LEU A 15 -32.24 -0.06 -14.63
N THR A 16 -32.47 -0.94 -13.66
CA THR A 16 -33.67 -1.80 -13.63
C THR A 16 -34.94 -0.95 -13.59
N LEU A 17 -34.99 0.08 -12.76
CA LEU A 17 -36.16 0.96 -12.64
C LEU A 17 -36.43 1.75 -13.93
N CYS A 18 -35.38 2.18 -14.62
CA CYS A 18 -35.48 2.83 -15.93
C CYS A 18 -36.05 1.88 -16.99
N VAL A 19 -35.51 0.66 -17.10
CA VAL A 19 -35.98 -0.33 -18.08
C VAL A 19 -37.40 -0.77 -17.79
N THR A 20 -37.69 -1.18 -16.56
CA THR A 20 -39.03 -1.63 -16.16
C THR A 20 -40.05 -0.51 -16.29
N GLY A 21 -39.69 0.71 -15.91
CA GLY A 21 -40.57 1.87 -16.03
C GLY A 21 -40.95 2.17 -17.47
N ASN A 22 -39.99 2.19 -18.40
CA ASN A 22 -40.28 2.40 -19.83
C ASN A 22 -41.07 1.24 -20.44
N ALA A 23 -40.79 -0.01 -20.04
CA ALA A 23 -41.54 -1.17 -20.51
C ALA A 23 -43.02 -1.12 -20.08
N VAL A 24 -43.28 -0.74 -18.83
CA VAL A 24 -44.65 -0.59 -18.31
C VAL A 24 -45.37 0.57 -18.98
N THR A 25 -44.74 1.75 -19.13
CA THR A 25 -45.39 2.88 -19.82
C THR A 25 -45.68 2.58 -21.28
N LEU A 26 -44.80 1.83 -21.95
CA LEU A 26 -44.98 1.39 -23.32
C LEU A 26 -46.15 0.41 -23.42
N ALA A 27 -46.26 -0.55 -22.50
CA ALA A 27 -47.34 -1.53 -22.48
C ALA A 27 -48.72 -0.92 -22.16
N VAL A 28 -48.77 0.09 -21.29
CA VAL A 28 -50.04 0.69 -20.84
C VAL A 28 -50.55 1.74 -21.82
N ASN A 29 -49.67 2.61 -22.34
CA ASN A 29 -50.07 3.80 -23.11
C ASN A 29 -49.32 3.96 -24.43
N GLY A 30 -48.46 3.01 -24.83
CA GLY A 30 -47.61 3.14 -26.03
C GLY A 30 -46.55 4.24 -25.92
N GLY A 31 -46.33 4.80 -24.72
CA GLY A 31 -45.46 5.95 -24.48
C GLY A 31 -44.17 5.61 -23.74
N GLN A 32 -43.26 6.58 -23.68
CA GLN A 32 -42.02 6.50 -22.88
C GLN A 32 -42.13 7.34 -21.59
N LEU A 33 -41.30 7.01 -20.60
CA LEU A 33 -41.14 7.85 -19.42
C LEU A 33 -40.64 9.25 -19.81
N PRO A 34 -40.98 10.30 -19.03
CA PRO A 34 -40.51 11.65 -19.27
C PRO A 34 -38.98 11.69 -19.39
N LEU A 35 -38.47 12.43 -20.39
CA LEU A 35 -37.04 12.52 -20.71
C LEU A 35 -36.16 12.81 -19.48
N LEU A 36 -36.63 13.70 -18.60
CA LEU A 36 -35.96 14.05 -17.34
C LEU A 36 -35.72 12.83 -16.42
N VAL A 37 -36.68 11.91 -16.33
CA VAL A 37 -36.57 10.71 -15.48
C VAL A 37 -35.55 9.74 -16.06
N ASN A 38 -35.55 9.56 -17.38
CA ASN A 38 -34.55 8.74 -18.07
C ASN A 38 -33.15 9.36 -17.94
N LEU A 39 -33.03 10.68 -18.02
CA LEU A 39 -31.75 11.37 -17.87
C LEU A 39 -31.18 11.21 -16.45
N VAL A 40 -32.02 11.39 -15.43
CA VAL A 40 -31.62 11.23 -14.02
C VAL A 40 -31.22 9.79 -13.71
N THR A 41 -31.97 8.80 -14.21
CA THR A 41 -31.62 7.39 -13.99
C THR A 41 -30.33 7.01 -14.70
N LEU A 42 -30.09 7.53 -15.92
CA LEU A 42 -28.85 7.31 -16.66
C LEU A 42 -27.66 7.96 -15.97
N THR A 43 -27.77 9.21 -15.51
CA THR A 43 -26.68 9.91 -14.81
C THR A 43 -26.39 9.28 -13.45
N ALA A 44 -27.42 8.88 -12.69
CA ALA A 44 -27.26 8.14 -11.45
C ALA A 44 -26.55 6.79 -11.69
N THR A 45 -26.90 6.08 -12.76
CA THR A 45 -26.22 4.83 -13.12
C THR A 45 -24.76 5.07 -13.51
N GLY A 46 -24.50 6.08 -14.36
CA GLY A 46 -23.16 6.42 -14.80
C GLY A 46 -22.25 6.85 -13.64
N THR A 47 -22.74 7.72 -12.77
CA THR A 47 -22.00 8.15 -11.56
C THR A 47 -21.72 6.98 -10.63
N ALA A 48 -22.67 6.07 -10.45
CA ALA A 48 -22.48 4.87 -9.64
C ALA A 48 -21.40 3.94 -10.23
N VAL A 49 -21.36 3.75 -11.55
CA VAL A 49 -20.29 2.97 -12.20
C VAL A 49 -18.92 3.62 -11.97
N VAL A 50 -18.82 4.94 -12.15
CA VAL A 50 -17.56 5.68 -11.91
C VAL A 50 -17.11 5.53 -10.45
N LEU A 51 -18.02 5.68 -9.48
CA LEU A 51 -17.71 5.50 -8.06
C LEU A 51 -17.24 4.08 -7.74
N ALA A 52 -17.84 3.06 -8.35
CA ALA A 52 -17.43 1.67 -8.16
C ALA A 52 -16.00 1.42 -8.67
N VAL A 53 -15.67 1.96 -9.84
CA VAL A 53 -14.31 1.87 -10.42
C VAL A 53 -13.30 2.60 -9.54
N LEU A 54 -13.65 3.81 -9.08
CA LEU A 54 -12.78 4.60 -8.22
C LEU A 54 -12.51 3.90 -6.89
N ALA A 55 -13.55 3.29 -6.29
CA ALA A 55 -13.43 2.51 -5.06
C ALA A 55 -12.50 1.30 -5.23
N GLU A 56 -12.64 0.56 -6.34
CA GLU A 56 -11.79 -0.59 -6.64
C GLU A 56 -10.32 -0.17 -6.85
N LEU A 57 -10.08 0.93 -7.55
CA LEU A 57 -8.72 1.44 -7.74
C LEU A 57 -8.10 1.88 -6.42
N ASN A 58 -8.88 2.55 -5.57
CA ASN A 58 -8.45 2.97 -4.24
C ASN A 58 -8.12 1.76 -3.35
N ASP A 59 -8.97 0.73 -3.33
CA ASP A 59 -8.72 -0.49 -2.56
C ASP A 59 -7.40 -1.15 -3.03
N ARG A 60 -7.17 -1.27 -4.36
CA ARG A 60 -5.91 -1.83 -4.90
C ARG A 60 -4.67 -1.00 -4.58
N LEU A 61 -4.78 0.32 -4.61
CA LEU A 61 -3.68 1.21 -4.26
C LEU A 61 -3.34 1.07 -2.78
N ASN A 62 -4.37 1.05 -1.93
CA ASN A 62 -4.21 0.89 -0.50
C ASN A 62 -3.55 -0.46 -0.16
N ASP A 63 -3.97 -1.55 -0.81
CA ASP A 63 -3.37 -2.87 -0.61
C ASP A 63 -1.88 -2.89 -0.99
N ARG A 64 -1.52 -2.25 -2.11
CA ARG A 64 -0.12 -2.14 -2.54
C ARG A 64 0.71 -1.30 -1.56
N ILE A 65 0.18 -0.19 -1.09
CA ILE A 65 0.84 0.67 -0.10
C ILE A 65 1.03 -0.11 1.19
N SER A 66 0.00 -0.79 1.68
CA SER A 66 0.07 -1.62 2.89
C SER A 66 1.14 -2.71 2.77
N ALA A 67 1.19 -3.42 1.63
CA ALA A 67 2.20 -4.44 1.39
C ALA A 67 3.64 -3.85 1.36
N LEU A 68 3.81 -2.68 0.75
CA LEU A 68 5.11 -1.99 0.76
C LEU A 68 5.51 -1.55 2.18
N THR A 69 4.57 -1.03 2.96
CA THR A 69 4.80 -0.66 4.36
C THR A 69 5.17 -1.87 5.20
N GLU A 70 4.44 -2.98 5.07
CA GLU A 70 4.73 -4.23 5.78
C GLU A 70 6.12 -4.78 5.40
N PHE A 71 6.46 -4.73 4.11
CA PHE A 71 7.79 -5.12 3.64
C PHE A 71 8.89 -4.22 4.23
N LEU A 72 8.69 -2.91 4.24
CA LEU A 72 9.63 -1.95 4.82
C LEU A 72 9.80 -2.17 6.32
N VAL A 73 8.72 -2.39 7.06
CA VAL A 73 8.74 -2.69 8.50
C VAL A 73 9.50 -4.00 8.75
N ALA A 74 9.21 -5.05 7.99
CA ALA A 74 9.92 -6.33 8.12
C ALA A 74 11.42 -6.17 7.84
N ARG A 75 11.79 -5.39 6.81
CA ARG A 75 13.20 -5.11 6.50
C ARG A 75 13.90 -4.26 7.56
N LEU A 76 13.21 -3.29 8.14
CA LEU A 76 13.77 -2.48 9.22
C LEU A 76 14.06 -3.35 10.45
N ASN A 77 13.11 -4.21 10.82
CA ASN A 77 13.24 -5.12 11.96
C ASN A 77 14.39 -6.13 11.78
N GLU A 78 14.59 -6.61 10.55
CA GLU A 78 15.72 -7.48 10.21
C GLU A 78 17.07 -6.75 10.32
N ILE A 79 17.14 -5.47 9.93
CA ILE A 79 18.37 -4.67 10.08
C ILE A 79 18.65 -4.41 11.56
N GLU A 80 17.61 -4.11 12.34
CA GLU A 80 17.71 -3.90 13.79
C GLU A 80 18.24 -5.15 14.50
N SER A 81 17.68 -6.32 14.20
CA SER A 81 18.13 -7.59 14.80
C SER A 81 19.58 -7.92 14.42
N SER A 82 19.96 -7.77 13.14
CA SER A 82 21.32 -8.02 12.67
C SER A 82 22.34 -7.04 13.26
N THR A 83 21.96 -5.77 13.45
CA THR A 83 22.84 -4.76 14.05
C THR A 83 22.97 -4.97 15.56
N GLY A 84 21.89 -5.35 16.24
CA GLY A 84 21.90 -5.73 17.65
C GLY A 84 22.84 -6.90 17.93
N ASP A 85 22.79 -7.95 17.11
CA ASP A 85 23.67 -9.11 17.21
C ASP A 85 25.15 -8.74 17.00
N ARG A 86 25.45 -7.98 15.93
CA ARG A 86 26.81 -7.49 15.66
C ARG A 86 27.36 -6.62 16.79
N ASN A 87 26.55 -5.73 17.36
CA ASN A 87 26.97 -4.86 18.44
C ASN A 87 27.18 -5.66 19.74
N SER A 88 26.35 -6.68 20.00
CA SER A 88 26.56 -7.60 21.13
C SER A 88 27.88 -8.36 21.02
N GLY A 89 28.20 -8.89 19.83
CA GLY A 89 29.47 -9.59 19.58
C GLY A 89 30.69 -8.66 19.66
N PHE A 90 30.56 -7.39 19.25
CA PHE A 90 31.61 -6.40 19.42
C PHE A 90 31.84 -6.07 20.91
N VAL A 91 30.77 -5.84 21.67
CA VAL A 91 30.86 -5.53 23.11
C VAL A 91 31.40 -6.73 23.89
N GLU A 92 30.92 -7.94 23.61
CA GLU A 92 31.40 -9.16 24.25
C GLU A 92 32.87 -9.44 23.90
N GLY A 93 33.28 -9.22 22.65
CA GLY A 93 34.68 -9.29 22.24
C GLY A 93 35.57 -8.23 22.92
N TYR A 94 35.08 -7.00 23.09
CA TYR A 94 35.80 -5.94 23.79
C TYR A 94 35.97 -6.25 25.29
N LEU A 95 34.92 -6.76 25.94
CA LEU A 95 34.96 -7.17 27.34
C LEU A 95 35.84 -8.41 27.57
N LEU A 96 35.76 -9.42 26.70
CA LEU A 96 36.64 -10.60 26.74
C LEU A 96 38.10 -10.22 26.45
N SER A 97 38.34 -9.25 25.58
CA SER A 97 39.67 -8.69 25.32
C SER A 97 40.22 -7.85 26.48
N HIS A 98 39.38 -7.32 27.36
CA HIS A 98 39.82 -6.62 28.58
C HIS A 98 40.05 -7.57 29.76
N GLY A 99 39.36 -8.72 29.80
CA GLY A 99 39.59 -9.77 30.80
C GLY A 99 40.85 -10.63 30.55
N ARG A 100 41.39 -10.59 29.33
CA ARG A 100 42.69 -11.17 28.99
C ARG A 100 43.66 -10.01 28.79
N GLU A 101 44.50 -9.73 29.80
CA GLU A 101 45.65 -8.83 29.67
C GLU A 101 46.52 -9.28 28.49
N GLY A 102 46.21 -8.78 27.30
CA GLY A 102 46.91 -9.02 26.06
C GLY A 102 47.86 -7.87 25.83
N THR A 103 49.13 -8.10 26.14
CA THR A 103 50.32 -7.36 25.68
C THR A 103 50.00 -6.38 24.57
N VAL A 104 50.00 -5.10 24.92
CA VAL A 104 50.01 -3.99 23.95
C VAL A 104 51.25 -4.18 23.11
N VAL A 105 51.10 -4.68 21.88
CA VAL A 105 52.16 -4.64 20.88
C VAL A 105 52.25 -3.18 20.45
N PRO A 106 53.35 -2.46 20.76
CA PRO A 106 53.53 -1.12 20.24
C PRO A 106 53.62 -1.25 18.72
N ILE A 107 52.72 -0.56 18.01
CA ILE A 107 52.86 -0.33 16.57
C ILE A 107 54.12 0.51 16.41
N GLY A 108 55.25 -0.18 16.26
CA GLY A 108 56.53 0.41 15.88
C GLY A 108 56.34 1.12 14.56
N ARG A 109 56.40 2.44 14.62
CA ARG A 109 56.54 3.37 13.50
C ARG A 109 57.42 2.73 12.42
N ARG A 110 56.81 2.35 11.30
CA ARG A 110 57.51 1.86 10.11
C ARG A 110 58.54 2.92 9.72
N GLY A 111 59.82 2.61 9.95
CA GLY A 111 60.94 3.49 9.69
C GLY A 111 60.95 3.93 8.24
N ARG A 112 60.51 5.17 8.02
CA ARG A 112 60.78 5.96 6.84
C ARG A 112 61.79 7.00 7.31
N GLU A 113 63.07 6.63 7.31
CA GLU A 113 64.24 7.52 7.26
C GLU A 113 65.54 6.72 7.45
N ALA A 114 66.11 6.33 6.31
CA ALA A 114 67.54 6.16 6.05
C ALA A 114 67.64 6.23 4.51
N ALA A 115 67.51 7.41 3.90
CA ALA A 115 68.54 8.45 3.82
C ALA A 115 69.88 7.90 3.32
N GLU A 116 70.14 8.17 2.04
CA GLU A 116 71.42 8.68 1.54
C GLU A 116 72.69 8.01 2.08
N ARG A 117 73.25 7.10 1.27
CA ARG A 117 74.62 7.19 0.72
C ARG A 117 74.89 6.03 -0.22
#